data_AF-A0A1X3A1Z3-F1
#
_entry.id   AF-A0A1X3A1Z3-F1
#
_cell.length_a   1.000
_cell.length_b   1.000
_cell.length_c   1.000
_cell.angle_alpha   90.00
_cell.angle_beta   90.00
_cell.angle_gamma   90.00
#
_symmetry.space_group_name_H-M   'P 1'
#
loop_
_entity.id
_entity.type
_entity.pdbx_description
1 polymer ?
#
loop_
_entity_poly.entity_id
_entity_poly.type
_entity_poly.pdbx_seq_one_letter_code
_entity_poly.pdbx_strand_id
1 'polypeptide(L)'
;MTDNINPSHYKDGPFECIELSRLLSSDWGQAVQYCFRWQHKNGVEDLKKALWFINDALDHNVPFLAAHCGQNADIIEARPIRLLGILEAENWADLEPFWNEIKWGCYKKAVKVLTEKINEIEKDGE
;
A
#
# COMPACT_ATOMS: atom_id res chain seq x y z
N MET A 1 -18.30 7.28 19.67
CA MET A 1 -18.96 7.28 18.34
C MET A 1 -17.91 6.90 17.32
N THR A 2 -18.23 5.99 16.41
CA THR A 2 -17.33 5.64 15.31
C THR A 2 -17.28 6.81 14.31
N ASP A 3 -16.08 7.27 13.98
CA ASP A 3 -15.87 8.24 12.89
C ASP A 3 -15.98 7.50 11.56
N ASN A 4 -17.10 7.68 10.87
CA ASN A 4 -17.34 7.04 9.57
C ASN A 4 -16.60 7.72 8.41
N ILE A 5 -16.08 8.93 8.60
CA ILE A 5 -15.38 9.70 7.58
C ILE A 5 -13.89 9.37 7.58
N ASN A 6 -13.29 9.26 8.77
CA ASN A 6 -11.91 8.83 8.96
C ASN A 6 -11.85 7.69 10.00
N PRO A 7 -12.17 6.44 9.60
CA PRO A 7 -12.27 5.31 10.53
C PRO A 7 -10.89 4.85 11.03
N SER A 8 -10.85 4.17 12.18
CA SER A 8 -9.61 3.82 12.90
C SER A 8 -8.66 2.94 12.09
N HIS A 9 -9.16 2.05 11.23
CA HIS A 9 -8.33 1.17 10.39
C HIS A 9 -7.45 1.91 9.36
N TYR A 10 -7.56 3.24 9.24
CA TYR A 10 -6.62 4.09 8.50
C TYR A 10 -5.69 4.94 9.40
N LYS A 11 -5.91 4.92 10.71
CA LYS A 11 -5.20 5.68 11.74
C LYS A 11 -4.32 4.82 12.64
N ASP A 12 -4.60 3.52 12.71
CA ASP A 12 -3.98 2.60 13.68
C ASP A 12 -2.52 2.22 13.32
N GLY A 13 -2.01 2.66 12.16
CA GLY A 13 -0.62 2.43 11.74
C GLY A 13 0.36 3.49 12.22
N PRO A 14 1.64 3.39 11.80
CA PRO A 14 2.69 4.30 12.25
C PRO A 14 2.49 5.77 11.80
N PHE A 15 1.56 6.00 10.86
CA PHE A 15 1.06 7.29 10.42
C PHE A 15 -0.34 7.09 9.82
N GLU A 16 -1.09 8.16 9.55
CA GLU A 16 -2.40 8.00 8.89
C GLU A 16 -2.23 7.58 7.43
N CYS A 17 -2.90 6.52 6.98
CA CYS A 17 -2.77 5.95 5.62
C CYS A 17 -2.91 7.00 4.49
N ILE A 18 -3.74 8.03 4.71
CA ILE A 18 -3.92 9.13 3.77
C ILE A 18 -2.62 9.94 3.54
N GLU A 19 -1.69 10.00 4.48
CA GLU A 19 -0.39 10.65 4.33
C GLU A 19 0.48 10.05 3.22
N LEU A 20 0.35 8.75 2.97
CA LEU A 20 1.02 8.05 1.88
C LEU A 20 0.13 7.99 0.64
N SER A 21 -1.10 7.47 0.76
CA SER A 21 -1.95 7.19 -0.40
C SER A 21 -2.27 8.43 -1.25
N ARG A 22 -2.33 9.63 -0.65
CA ARG A 22 -2.55 10.89 -1.40
C ARG A 22 -1.40 11.29 -2.33
N LEU A 23 -0.20 10.76 -2.10
CA LEU A 23 1.00 11.06 -2.88
C LEU A 23 1.15 10.13 -4.10
N LEU A 24 0.39 9.04 -4.10
CA LEU A 24 0.41 8.02 -5.13
C LEU A 24 -0.71 8.26 -6.14
N SER A 25 -0.54 7.78 -7.36
CA SER A 25 -1.64 7.78 -8.32
C SER A 25 -2.78 6.86 -7.86
N SER A 26 -3.95 6.98 -8.47
CA SER A 26 -5.20 6.37 -8.00
C SER A 26 -5.07 4.88 -7.66
N ASP A 27 -4.49 4.08 -8.55
CA ASP A 27 -4.43 2.63 -8.36
C ASP A 27 -3.42 2.24 -7.26
N TRP A 28 -2.27 2.90 -7.25
CA TRP A 28 -1.25 2.71 -6.21
C TRP A 28 -1.73 3.18 -4.83
N GLY A 29 -2.44 4.30 -4.78
CA GLY A 29 -3.06 4.81 -3.55
C GLY A 29 -4.11 3.83 -2.99
N GLN A 30 -4.95 3.26 -3.86
CA GLN A 30 -5.92 2.24 -3.48
C GLN A 30 -5.23 0.96 -3.02
N ALA A 31 -4.23 0.47 -3.75
CA ALA A 31 -3.46 -0.72 -3.35
C ALA A 31 -2.87 -0.58 -1.95
N VAL A 32 -2.22 0.57 -1.66
CA VAL A 32 -1.71 0.87 -0.32
C VAL A 32 -2.83 0.89 0.72
N GLN A 33 -3.97 1.52 0.44
CA GLN A 33 -5.09 1.57 1.39
C GLN A 33 -5.62 0.18 1.76
N TYR A 34 -5.70 -0.73 0.78
CA TYR A 34 -6.11 -2.10 1.04
C TYR A 34 -5.06 -2.88 1.84
N CYS A 35 -3.78 -2.78 1.49
CA CYS A 35 -2.68 -3.36 2.27
C CYS A 35 -2.59 -2.75 3.68
N PHE A 36 -2.98 -1.50 3.88
CA PHE A 36 -2.87 -0.85 5.19
C PHE A 36 -3.89 -1.37 6.19
N ARG A 37 -5.10 -1.70 5.72
CA ARG A 37 -6.27 -1.96 6.58
C ARG A 37 -6.68 -3.44 6.65
N TRP A 38 -6.01 -4.34 5.91
CA TRP A 38 -6.54 -5.68 5.65
C TRP A 38 -6.84 -6.47 6.92
N GLN A 39 -5.96 -6.41 7.93
CA GLN A 39 -6.14 -7.10 9.22
C GLN A 39 -7.32 -6.58 10.05
N HIS A 40 -7.82 -5.38 9.75
CA HIS A 40 -8.79 -4.67 10.58
C HIS A 40 -10.13 -4.42 9.88
N LYS A 41 -10.32 -4.92 8.64
CA LYS A 41 -11.55 -4.72 7.88
C LYS A 41 -12.06 -5.97 7.15
N ASN A 42 -11.47 -6.32 6.01
CA ASN A 42 -11.99 -7.41 5.15
C ASN A 42 -11.02 -8.60 5.01
N GLY A 43 -9.95 -8.66 5.81
CA GLY A 43 -8.98 -9.74 5.77
C GLY A 43 -8.33 -9.89 4.39
N VAL A 44 -8.14 -11.14 3.95
CA VAL A 44 -7.48 -11.49 2.68
C VAL A 44 -8.16 -10.87 1.45
N GLU A 45 -9.46 -10.55 1.52
CA GLU A 45 -10.16 -9.90 0.41
C GLU A 45 -9.57 -8.51 0.08
N ASP A 46 -9.14 -7.76 1.10
CA ASP A 46 -8.46 -6.48 0.86
C ASP A 46 -7.09 -6.72 0.18
N LEU A 47 -6.33 -7.75 0.56
CA LEU A 47 -5.07 -8.08 -0.12
C LEU A 47 -5.29 -8.45 -1.60
N LYS A 48 -6.37 -9.19 -1.91
CA LYS A 48 -6.75 -9.49 -3.30
C LYS A 48 -7.10 -8.24 -4.10
N LYS A 49 -7.78 -7.26 -3.48
CA LYS A 49 -8.04 -5.95 -4.10
C LYS A 49 -6.74 -5.19 -4.34
N ALA A 50 -5.83 -5.17 -3.37
CA ALA A 50 -4.52 -4.56 -3.55
C ALA A 50 -3.77 -5.17 -4.74
N LEU A 51 -3.73 -6.49 -4.84
CA LEU A 51 -3.11 -7.21 -5.96
C LEU A 51 -3.77 -6.85 -7.30
N TRP A 52 -5.10 -6.74 -7.34
CA TRP A 52 -5.83 -6.32 -8.54
C TRP A 52 -5.42 -4.92 -9.01
N PHE A 53 -5.41 -3.93 -8.10
CA PHE A 53 -5.00 -2.55 -8.43
C PHE A 53 -3.54 -2.45 -8.88
N ILE A 54 -2.63 -3.23 -8.28
CA ILE A 54 -1.22 -3.24 -8.71
C ILE A 54 -1.09 -3.80 -10.12
N ASN A 55 -1.79 -4.89 -10.45
CA ASN A 55 -1.76 -5.44 -11.80
C ASN A 55 -2.36 -4.47 -12.82
N ASP A 56 -3.49 -3.84 -12.51
CA ASP A 56 -4.12 -2.84 -13.38
C ASP A 56 -3.19 -1.66 -13.66
N ALA A 57 -2.50 -1.16 -12.61
CA ALA A 57 -1.52 -0.10 -12.74
C ALA A 57 -0.35 -0.50 -13.66
N LEU A 58 0.12 -1.75 -13.55
CA LEU A 58 1.22 -2.26 -14.38
C LEU A 58 0.79 -2.45 -15.84
N ASP A 59 -0.40 -3.00 -16.07
CA ASP A 59 -0.93 -3.27 -17.41
C ASP A 59 -1.19 -1.96 -18.18
N HIS A 60 -1.63 -0.92 -17.49
CA HIS A 60 -1.91 0.39 -18.08
C HIS A 60 -0.76 1.40 -17.95
N ASN A 61 0.42 0.98 -17.47
CA ASN A 61 1.59 1.83 -17.24
C ASN A 61 1.29 3.07 -16.38
N VAL A 62 0.43 2.91 -15.38
CA VAL A 62 0.07 3.98 -14.44
C VAL A 62 1.29 4.30 -13.56
N PRO A 63 1.76 5.56 -13.54
CA PRO A 63 2.93 5.92 -12.76
C PRO A 63 2.66 5.75 -11.26
N PHE A 64 3.68 5.38 -10.49
CA PHE A 64 3.56 5.20 -9.04
C PHE A 64 3.14 6.47 -8.31
N LEU A 65 3.81 7.58 -8.62
CA LEU A 65 3.53 8.88 -8.03
C LEU A 65 2.41 9.60 -8.78
N ALA A 66 1.54 10.27 -8.02
CA ALA A 66 0.61 11.21 -8.62
C ALA A 66 1.38 12.39 -9.23
N ALA A 67 0.94 12.88 -10.39
CA ALA A 67 1.51 14.09 -10.97
C ALA A 67 1.19 15.28 -10.04
N HIS A 68 2.22 15.90 -9.47
CA HIS A 68 2.07 17.12 -8.67
C HIS A 68 2.42 18.33 -9.54
N CYS A 69 1.44 19.19 -9.84
CA CYS A 69 1.70 20.52 -10.39
C CYS A 69 2.16 21.45 -9.25
N GLY A 70 3.46 21.49 -8.96
CA GLY A 70 4.02 22.40 -7.95
C GLY A 70 5.55 22.35 -7.85
N GLN A 71 6.18 23.48 -7.54
CA GLN A 71 7.65 23.62 -7.44
C GLN A 71 8.23 22.68 -6.35
N ASN A 72 9.40 22.10 -6.64
CA ASN A 72 10.18 21.14 -5.84
C ASN A 72 9.79 19.66 -5.99
N ALA A 73 9.88 19.12 -7.21
CA ALA A 73 9.71 17.69 -7.52
C ALA A 73 10.57 16.78 -6.62
N ASP A 74 11.81 17.20 -6.34
CA ASP A 74 12.81 16.42 -5.61
C ASP A 74 12.41 16.12 -4.15
N ILE A 75 11.69 17.05 -3.49
CA ILE A 75 11.19 16.89 -2.12
C ILE A 75 9.95 15.96 -2.09
N ILE A 76 9.18 15.97 -3.18
CA ILE A 76 7.94 15.20 -3.31
C ILE A 76 8.25 13.70 -3.49
N GLU A 77 9.32 13.33 -4.21
CA GLU A 77 9.71 11.92 -4.37
C GLU A 77 10.25 11.29 -3.06
N ALA A 78 10.93 12.08 -2.23
CA ALA A 78 11.53 11.56 -0.99
C ALA A 78 10.50 11.18 0.09
N ARG A 79 9.32 11.82 0.10
CA ARG A 79 8.31 11.59 1.16
C ARG A 79 7.65 10.20 1.07
N PRO A 80 7.14 9.73 -0.09
CA PRO A 80 6.62 8.37 -0.23
C PRO A 80 7.65 7.30 0.15
N ILE A 81 8.91 7.45 -0.30
CA ILE A 81 9.99 6.52 0.04
C ILE A 81 10.19 6.44 1.56
N ARG A 82 10.21 7.60 2.25
CA ARG A 82 10.33 7.63 3.71
C ARG A 82 9.17 6.94 4.41
N LEU A 83 7.93 7.21 3.99
CA LEU A 83 6.73 6.61 4.58
C LEU A 83 6.69 5.09 4.36
N LEU A 84 7.07 4.62 3.17
CA LEU A 84 7.21 3.19 2.88
C LEU A 84 8.30 2.54 3.73
N GLY A 85 9.42 3.23 3.97
CA GLY A 85 10.47 2.76 4.88
C GLY A 85 10.00 2.62 6.33
N ILE A 86 9.06 3.46 6.78
CA ILE A 86 8.43 3.31 8.11
C ILE A 86 7.55 2.05 8.14
N LEU A 87 6.74 1.81 7.11
CA LEU A 87 5.88 0.61 7.05
C LEU A 87 6.69 -0.68 7.00
N GLU A 88 7.78 -0.69 6.24
CA GLU A 88 8.75 -1.78 6.22
C GLU A 88 9.39 -2.00 7.60
N ALA A 89 9.95 -0.96 8.22
CA ALA A 89 10.66 -1.07 9.50
C ALA A 89 9.75 -1.56 10.65
N GLU A 90 8.48 -1.18 10.64
CA GLU A 90 7.48 -1.59 11.65
C GLU A 90 6.81 -2.92 11.31
N ASN A 91 7.18 -3.58 10.19
CA ASN A 91 6.45 -4.71 9.60
C ASN A 91 4.93 -4.47 9.59
N TRP A 92 4.52 -3.28 9.16
CA TRP A 92 3.13 -2.87 9.27
C TRP A 92 2.22 -3.84 8.52
N ALA A 93 1.17 -4.29 9.20
CA ALA A 93 0.21 -5.25 8.71
C ALA A 93 0.83 -6.58 8.23
N ASP A 94 2.00 -6.96 8.75
CA ASP A 94 2.74 -8.18 8.37
C ASP A 94 3.06 -8.26 6.87
N LEU A 95 3.49 -7.12 6.32
CA LEU A 95 3.76 -6.90 4.90
C LEU A 95 5.15 -6.29 4.64
N GLU A 96 6.13 -6.44 5.55
CA GLU A 96 7.49 -5.90 5.39
C GLU A 96 8.08 -6.13 3.99
N PRO A 97 8.12 -7.37 3.45
CA PRO A 97 8.77 -7.59 2.17
C PRO A 97 8.02 -6.89 1.02
N PHE A 98 6.70 -6.72 1.14
CA PHE A 98 5.91 -5.97 0.16
C PHE A 98 6.26 -4.48 0.20
N TRP A 99 6.33 -3.87 1.40
CA TRP A 99 6.69 -2.47 1.58
C TRP A 99 8.09 -2.17 1.04
N ASN A 100 9.06 -3.05 1.31
CA ASN A 100 10.42 -2.91 0.79
C ASN A 100 10.48 -2.94 -0.74
N GLU A 101 9.75 -3.88 -1.38
CA GLU A 101 9.79 -3.99 -2.85
C GLU A 101 9.14 -2.80 -3.55
N ILE A 102 8.02 -2.27 -3.05
CA ILE A 102 7.42 -1.06 -3.67
C ILE A 102 8.23 0.21 -3.42
N LYS A 103 8.89 0.32 -2.25
CA LYS A 103 9.81 1.42 -1.91
C LYS A 103 10.93 1.59 -2.95
N TRP A 104 11.42 0.47 -3.50
CA TRP A 104 12.49 0.47 -4.51
C TRP A 104 11.99 0.35 -5.96
N GLY A 105 10.68 0.44 -6.19
CA GLY A 105 10.10 0.35 -7.54
C GLY A 105 10.14 -1.06 -8.15
N CYS A 106 10.35 -2.10 -7.33
CA CYS A 106 10.43 -3.49 -7.75
C CYS A 106 9.04 -4.13 -7.86
N TYR A 107 8.13 -3.52 -8.62
CA TYR A 107 6.70 -3.86 -8.59
C TYR A 107 6.37 -5.33 -8.92
N LYS A 108 7.11 -5.97 -9.84
CA LYS A 108 6.92 -7.40 -10.16
C LYS A 108 7.24 -8.30 -8.97
N LYS A 109 8.24 -7.93 -8.15
CA LYS A 109 8.56 -8.65 -6.91
C LYS A 109 7.52 -8.37 -5.84
N ALA A 110 7.03 -7.13 -5.74
CA ALA A 110 5.94 -6.79 -4.83
C ALA A 110 4.67 -7.61 -5.12
N VAL A 111 4.29 -7.77 -6.40
CA VAL A 111 3.19 -8.67 -6.84
C VAL A 111 3.42 -10.10 -6.37
N LYS A 112 4.64 -10.63 -6.56
CA LYS A 112 4.99 -11.99 -6.15
C LYS A 112 4.84 -12.18 -4.64
N VAL A 113 5.46 -11.29 -3.85
CA VAL A 113 5.40 -11.34 -2.37
C VAL A 113 3.96 -11.25 -1.88
N LEU A 114 3.16 -10.33 -2.43
CA LEU A 114 1.77 -10.16 -2.02
C LEU A 114 0.92 -11.40 -2.37
N THR A 115 1.19 -12.01 -3.53
CA THR A 115 0.54 -13.27 -3.94
C THR A 115 0.92 -14.42 -3.01
N GLU A 116 2.20 -14.53 -2.64
CA GLU A 116 2.67 -15.53 -1.67
C GLU A 116 1.99 -15.34 -0.31
N LYS A 117 1.85 -14.09 0.17
CA LYS A 117 1.14 -13.78 1.42
C LYS A 117 -0.34 -14.16 1.37
N ILE A 118 -1.02 -13.87 0.27
CA ILE A 118 -2.43 -14.28 0.08
C ILE A 118 -2.55 -15.80 0.16
N ASN A 119 -1.69 -16.54 -0.55
CA ASN A 119 -1.71 -18.00 -0.56
C ASN A 119 -1.38 -18.61 0.81
N GLU A 120 -0.51 -17.98 1.60
CA GLU A 120 -0.20 -18.38 2.99
C GLU A 120 -1.45 -18.27 3.86
N ILE A 121 -2.11 -17.10 3.86
CA ILE A 121 -3.31 -16.85 4.66
C ILE A 121 -4.45 -17.80 4.28
N GLU A 122 -4.61 -18.11 2.98
CA GLU A 122 -5.66 -19.01 2.52
C GLU A 122 -5.40 -20.47 2.90
N LYS A 123 -4.14 -20.91 3.01
CA LYS A 123 -3.79 -22.26 3.50
C LYS A 123 -3.98 -22.41 4.99
N ASP A 124 -3.72 -21.36 5.77
CA ASP A 124 -3.88 -21.38 7.23
C ASP A 124 -5.35 -21.30 7.66
N GLY A 125 -6.25 -20.94 6.73
CA GLY A 125 -7.70 -20.86 6.94
C GLY A 125 -8.49 -22.14 6.57
N GLU A 126 -7.83 -23.16 6.01
CA GLU A 126 -8.39 -24.51 5.75
C GLU A 126 -8.18 -25.46 6.94
#